data_AF-A0A4U1DA87-F1
#
_entry.id   AF-A0A4U1DA87-F1
#
_cell.length_a   1.000
_cell.length_b   1.000
_cell.length_c   1.000
_cell.angle_alpha   90.00
_cell.angle_beta   90.00
_cell.angle_gamma   90.00
#
_symmetry.space_group_name_H-M   'P 1'
#
loop_
_entity.id
_entity.type
_entity.pdbx_description
1 polymer ?
#
loop_
_entity_poly.entity_id
_entity_poly.type
_entity_poly.pdbx_seq_one_letter_code
_entity_poly.pdbx_strand_id
1 'polypeptide(L)'
;MAVILTKGQKVDLTKNTPNLHTILVGLGWDINHMGGSSYDLDASVFLLDGAGKVKSEQDFIFYNNPVGGNQSVFYSGDNRTGAGASDDEQIRIVLPSIPQHIERIAFTITIHDAAVKVQNFSQISNAYVRIVNEQNQSELLRFTLQQFSVETAIVAAELYRYQNEWKFNAIGSGFQGGLAALCRNFGLEVEESKSTNNQSVPYQNQTFGAQANHHPSYGYNNTQSNPYSQPSTFNQTYTEPSFRNEPVRHLSSSQTSFGGGTSRPTGDMQCPRCHSDYITSGKKGFGIGKAAIGGLVLGPVGLLGGFLGANKMEFRCNSCQYKWSLDQTDFNRMFQQQKENARKLLQKYNNNNSVLDALMASCALVAMADGRLDQSEQQKVYDYIHQSDELRSFDTQQVISRFDHFVRGLQLDPIVGRGEALRAVGKVRDQYDLARLVVRYGIAIGFADGQFARSEQDTIRDICHELRLNPGEFLS
;
A
#
# COMPACT_ATOMS: atom_id res chain seq x y z
N MET A 1 -29.02 -10.22 -12.95
CA MET A 1 -28.71 -8.85 -13.43
C MET A 1 -28.43 -8.01 -12.21
N ALA A 2 -27.35 -7.21 -12.23
CA ALA A 2 -27.00 -6.34 -11.12
C ALA A 2 -28.02 -5.20 -10.97
N VAL A 3 -28.28 -4.78 -9.74
CA VAL A 3 -29.13 -3.61 -9.46
C VAL A 3 -28.32 -2.34 -9.76
N ILE A 4 -28.78 -1.52 -10.70
CA ILE A 4 -28.18 -0.22 -10.99
C ILE A 4 -28.79 0.83 -10.07
N LEU A 5 -27.94 1.57 -9.36
CA LEU A 5 -28.35 2.54 -8.36
C LEU A 5 -28.17 3.98 -8.84
N THR A 6 -28.96 4.87 -8.26
CA THR A 6 -28.81 6.32 -8.39
C THR A 6 -28.40 6.92 -7.04
N LYS A 7 -27.84 8.15 -7.07
CA LYS A 7 -27.38 8.85 -5.86
C LYS A 7 -28.50 8.96 -4.82
N GLY A 8 -28.18 8.60 -3.58
CA GLY A 8 -29.07 8.57 -2.43
C GLY A 8 -29.88 7.27 -2.25
N GLN A 9 -29.84 6.36 -3.24
CA GLN A 9 -30.59 5.12 -3.18
C GLN A 9 -29.97 4.15 -2.17
N LYS A 10 -30.84 3.49 -1.38
CA LYS A 10 -30.47 2.51 -0.36
C LYS A 10 -31.05 1.15 -0.71
N VAL A 11 -30.26 0.08 -0.60
CA VAL A 11 -30.69 -1.29 -0.93
C VAL A 11 -30.22 -2.25 0.17
N ASP A 12 -31.06 -3.20 0.53
CA ASP A 12 -30.67 -4.28 1.45
C ASP A 12 -29.72 -5.26 0.73
N LEU A 13 -28.56 -5.51 1.34
CA LEU A 13 -27.55 -6.38 0.77
C LEU A 13 -27.73 -7.83 1.25
N THR A 14 -27.80 -8.04 2.57
CA THR A 14 -27.89 -9.38 3.17
C THR A 14 -29.32 -9.92 3.21
N LYS A 15 -30.32 -9.06 3.43
CA LYS A 15 -31.74 -9.47 3.47
C LYS A 15 -32.22 -10.11 2.16
N ASN A 16 -31.77 -9.58 1.03
CA ASN A 16 -32.17 -10.05 -0.31
C ASN A 16 -31.23 -11.13 -0.86
N THR A 17 -30.10 -11.39 -0.19
CA THR A 17 -29.10 -12.38 -0.60
C THR A 17 -28.74 -13.27 0.59
N PRO A 18 -29.58 -14.27 0.91
CA PRO A 18 -29.31 -15.22 1.98
C PRO A 18 -27.94 -15.90 1.76
N ASN A 19 -27.17 -16.09 2.83
CA ASN A 19 -25.81 -16.66 2.81
C ASN A 19 -24.72 -15.77 2.18
N LEU A 20 -24.93 -14.47 2.04
CA LEU A 20 -23.85 -13.56 1.66
C LEU A 20 -22.87 -13.36 2.83
N HIS A 21 -21.73 -14.04 2.77
CA HIS A 21 -20.69 -13.97 3.82
C HIS A 21 -19.55 -13.03 3.43
N THR A 22 -19.08 -13.13 2.19
CA THR A 22 -17.97 -12.32 1.69
C THR A 22 -18.40 -11.57 0.43
N ILE A 23 -18.05 -10.29 0.39
CA ILE A 23 -18.24 -9.42 -0.78
C ILE A 23 -16.91 -8.88 -1.27
N LEU A 24 -16.86 -8.58 -2.56
CA LEU A 24 -15.83 -7.75 -3.18
C LEU A 24 -16.46 -6.41 -3.55
N VAL A 25 -15.88 -5.34 -3.06
CA VAL A 25 -16.22 -3.96 -3.40
C VAL A 25 -15.24 -3.53 -4.47
N GLY A 26 -15.73 -3.31 -5.69
CA GLY A 26 -14.92 -2.83 -6.81
C GLY A 26 -15.12 -1.33 -6.98
N LEU A 27 -14.04 -0.57 -7.10
CA LEU A 27 -14.04 0.82 -7.54
C LEU A 27 -13.30 0.90 -8.87
N GLY A 28 -13.81 1.68 -9.80
CA GLY A 28 -13.12 1.94 -11.06
C GLY A 28 -13.42 3.32 -11.63
N TRP A 29 -12.54 3.81 -12.50
CA TRP A 29 -12.57 5.14 -13.10
C TRP A 29 -11.70 5.20 -14.36
N ASP A 30 -12.05 6.12 -15.28
CA ASP A 30 -11.27 6.39 -16.47
C ASP A 30 -10.55 7.75 -16.36
N ILE A 31 -9.25 7.78 -16.67
CA ILE A 31 -8.46 9.01 -16.69
C ILE A 31 -8.43 9.56 -18.12
N ASN A 32 -8.92 10.79 -18.30
CA ASN A 32 -8.81 11.49 -19.57
C ASN A 32 -7.38 12.01 -19.78
N HIS A 33 -6.60 11.30 -20.58
CA HIS A 33 -5.18 11.63 -20.85
C HIS A 33 -4.94 12.87 -21.74
N MET A 34 -5.97 13.68 -22.05
CA MET A 34 -5.88 14.78 -23.03
C MET A 34 -4.98 15.98 -22.61
N GLY A 35 -4.21 15.86 -21.51
CA GLY A 35 -3.35 16.93 -21.00
C GLY A 35 -1.97 16.50 -20.49
N GLY A 36 -1.54 15.25 -20.73
CA GLY A 36 -0.19 14.77 -20.37
C GLY A 36 0.14 14.73 -18.86
N SER A 37 -0.81 15.05 -17.98
CA SER A 37 -0.64 15.00 -16.53
C SER A 37 -0.97 13.61 -16.00
N SER A 38 -0.12 13.03 -15.15
CA SER A 38 -0.40 11.76 -14.47
C SER A 38 -1.38 11.99 -13.32
N TYR A 39 -2.56 11.38 -13.41
CA TYR A 39 -3.51 11.29 -12.31
C TYR A 39 -3.22 10.01 -11.54
N ASP A 40 -3.12 10.15 -10.23
CA ASP A 40 -2.91 9.05 -9.29
C ASP A 40 -4.08 9.08 -8.32
N LEU A 41 -4.96 8.09 -8.44
CA LEU A 41 -6.17 7.98 -7.64
C LEU A 41 -5.98 6.83 -6.67
N ASP A 42 -6.33 7.10 -5.42
CA ASP A 42 -6.30 6.12 -4.34
C ASP A 42 -7.72 5.93 -3.82
N ALA A 43 -8.16 4.68 -3.65
CA ALA A 43 -9.33 4.39 -2.82
C ALA A 43 -8.92 4.14 -1.36
N SER A 44 -9.84 4.48 -0.46
CA SER A 44 -9.67 4.26 0.96
C SER A 44 -11.01 3.95 1.62
N VAL A 45 -10.96 3.25 2.74
CA VAL A 45 -12.13 2.76 3.47
C VAL A 45 -12.06 3.22 4.92
N PHE A 46 -13.14 3.81 5.42
CA PHE A 46 -13.27 4.24 6.80
C PHE A 46 -14.29 3.33 7.51
N LEU A 47 -13.86 2.65 8.57
CA LEU A 47 -14.75 1.88 9.45
C LEU A 47 -15.22 2.78 10.59
N LEU A 48 -16.53 2.97 10.64
CA LEU A 48 -17.16 4.01 11.44
C LEU A 48 -18.08 3.37 12.49
N ASP A 49 -18.08 3.97 13.67
CA ASP A 49 -19.01 3.63 14.74
C ASP A 49 -20.40 4.25 14.51
N GLY A 50 -21.31 4.06 15.48
CA GLY A 50 -22.65 4.65 15.45
C GLY A 50 -22.68 6.19 15.46
N ALA A 51 -21.59 6.86 15.84
CA ALA A 51 -21.45 8.31 15.71
C ALA A 51 -20.96 8.74 14.32
N GLY A 52 -20.67 7.78 13.43
CA GLY A 52 -20.10 8.03 12.10
C GLY A 52 -18.64 8.47 12.16
N LYS A 53 -17.91 8.06 13.20
CA LYS A 53 -16.50 8.41 13.39
C LYS A 53 -15.64 7.16 13.44
N VAL A 54 -14.41 7.30 12.96
CA VAL A 54 -13.37 6.30 13.12
C VAL A 54 -12.89 6.32 14.57
N LYS A 55 -12.83 5.15 15.21
CA LYS A 55 -12.36 5.02 16.59
C LYS A 55 -10.84 4.90 16.72
N SER A 56 -10.18 4.32 15.71
CA SER A 56 -8.76 4.04 15.67
C SER A 56 -8.22 4.29 14.27
N GLU A 57 -7.00 4.80 14.11
CA GLU A 57 -6.38 4.94 12.79
C GLU A 57 -6.28 3.60 12.03
N GLN A 58 -6.27 2.46 12.74
CA GLN A 58 -6.33 1.13 12.13
C GLN A 58 -7.65 0.83 11.39
N ASP A 59 -8.72 1.54 11.75
CA ASP A 59 -10.03 1.48 11.09
C ASP A 59 -10.10 2.40 9.86
N PHE A 60 -8.97 3.01 9.48
CA PHE A 60 -8.77 3.65 8.19
C PHE A 60 -7.88 2.76 7.31
N ILE A 61 -8.50 2.14 6.32
CA ILE A 61 -7.91 1.14 5.44
C ILE A 61 -7.58 1.78 4.10
N PHE A 62 -6.36 1.60 3.65
CA PHE A 62 -5.84 2.11 2.39
C PHE A 62 -4.61 1.28 2.02
N TYR A 63 -3.93 1.59 0.91
CA TYR A 63 -2.81 0.78 0.42
C TYR A 63 -1.71 0.51 1.48
N ASN A 64 -1.43 1.44 2.41
CA ASN A 64 -0.40 1.28 3.46
C ASN A 64 -0.94 0.66 4.76
N ASN A 65 -2.26 0.58 4.92
CA ASN A 65 -2.92 -0.13 6.01
C ASN A 65 -4.00 -1.05 5.40
N PRO A 66 -3.60 -2.17 4.75
CA PRO A 66 -4.49 -2.91 3.87
C PRO A 66 -5.50 -3.81 4.62
N VAL A 67 -5.47 -3.87 5.95
CA VAL A 67 -6.33 -4.75 6.74
C VAL A 67 -6.95 -3.98 7.88
N GLY A 68 -8.26 -4.13 8.09
CA GLY A 68 -8.97 -3.48 9.19
C GLY A 68 -10.19 -4.26 9.67
N GLY A 69 -10.84 -3.75 10.71
CA GLY A 69 -12.03 -4.35 11.29
C GLY A 69 -11.78 -5.76 11.82
N ASN A 70 -10.67 -5.96 12.53
CA ASN A 70 -10.26 -7.28 13.04
C ASN A 70 -10.12 -8.34 11.92
N GLN A 71 -9.39 -8.01 10.86
CA GLN A 71 -9.18 -8.89 9.69
C GLN A 71 -10.48 -9.27 8.97
N SER A 72 -11.47 -8.37 8.96
CA SER A 72 -12.70 -8.57 8.20
C SER A 72 -12.73 -7.75 6.91
N VAL A 73 -11.93 -6.68 6.82
CA VAL A 73 -11.81 -5.82 5.64
C VAL A 73 -10.38 -5.90 5.12
N PHE A 74 -10.22 -6.27 3.86
CA PHE A 74 -8.94 -6.42 3.19
C PHE A 74 -8.94 -5.57 1.93
N TYR A 75 -8.07 -4.59 1.88
CA TYR A 75 -7.72 -3.88 0.66
C TYR A 75 -6.84 -4.79 -0.19
N SER A 76 -7.39 -5.28 -1.29
CA SER A 76 -6.72 -6.27 -2.14
C SER A 76 -6.03 -5.66 -3.36
N GLY A 77 -6.11 -4.33 -3.53
CA GLY A 77 -5.41 -3.49 -4.51
C GLY A 77 -5.04 -4.13 -5.85
N ASP A 78 -5.67 -3.75 -6.96
CA ASP A 78 -5.28 -4.21 -8.30
C ASP A 78 -5.90 -3.36 -9.42
N ASN A 79 -5.10 -2.48 -10.04
CA ASN A 79 -4.74 -2.44 -11.47
C ASN A 79 -4.23 -1.02 -11.81
N ARG A 80 -2.94 -0.75 -11.57
CA ARG A 80 -2.30 0.60 -11.62
C ARG A 80 -2.18 1.22 -13.02
N THR A 81 -2.95 0.77 -14.01
CA THR A 81 -2.88 1.29 -15.39
C THR A 81 -4.15 1.98 -15.86
N GLY A 82 -5.29 1.81 -15.17
CA GLY A 82 -6.58 2.33 -15.66
C GLY A 82 -6.98 1.75 -17.04
N ALA A 83 -6.37 0.64 -17.45
CA ALA A 83 -6.54 0.05 -18.77
C ALA A 83 -7.20 -1.33 -18.64
N GLY A 84 -8.49 -1.38 -18.94
CA GLY A 84 -9.26 -2.62 -19.00
C GLY A 84 -10.66 -2.49 -18.39
N ALA A 85 -11.52 -3.48 -18.64
CA ALA A 85 -12.89 -3.53 -18.12
C ALA A 85 -12.99 -4.08 -16.67
N SER A 86 -11.89 -4.05 -15.90
CA SER A 86 -11.83 -4.53 -14.52
C SER A 86 -11.94 -3.37 -13.53
N ASP A 87 -12.18 -3.67 -12.26
CA ASP A 87 -12.04 -2.67 -11.20
C ASP A 87 -10.59 -2.20 -11.13
N ASP A 88 -10.36 -0.92 -10.84
CA ASP A 88 -9.03 -0.34 -10.58
C ASP A 88 -8.57 -0.62 -9.14
N GLU A 89 -9.53 -0.70 -8.22
CA GLU A 89 -9.30 -1.06 -6.83
C GLU A 89 -10.38 -1.99 -6.29
N GLN A 90 -9.96 -2.94 -5.46
CA GLN A 90 -10.85 -3.92 -4.85
C GLN A 90 -10.64 -4.00 -3.35
N ILE A 91 -11.76 -4.09 -2.62
CA ILE A 91 -11.79 -4.32 -1.18
C ILE A 91 -12.65 -5.54 -0.90
N ARG A 92 -12.04 -6.56 -0.30
CA ARG A 92 -12.70 -7.77 0.15
C ARG A 92 -13.21 -7.61 1.58
N ILE A 93 -14.47 -7.93 1.82
CA ILE A 93 -15.11 -7.78 3.14
C ILE A 93 -15.82 -9.07 3.56
N VAL A 94 -15.41 -9.61 4.70
CA VAL A 94 -16.05 -10.73 5.39
C VAL A 94 -17.08 -10.20 6.39
N LEU A 95 -18.32 -10.04 5.92
CA LEU A 95 -19.44 -9.42 6.65
C LEU A 95 -19.68 -9.94 8.08
N PRO A 96 -19.68 -11.26 8.36
CA PRO A 96 -19.95 -11.77 9.71
C PRO A 96 -18.79 -11.53 10.69
N SER A 97 -17.57 -11.30 10.18
CA SER A 97 -16.38 -11.06 11.00
C SER A 97 -16.23 -9.59 11.40
N ILE A 98 -17.06 -8.69 10.84
CA ILE A 98 -17.00 -7.26 11.17
C ILE A 98 -17.39 -7.06 12.65
N PRO A 99 -16.53 -6.43 13.46
CA PRO A 99 -16.82 -6.10 14.85
C PRO A 99 -18.15 -5.36 15.04
N GLN A 100 -18.85 -5.65 16.14
CA GLN A 100 -20.16 -5.03 16.42
C GLN A 100 -20.12 -3.52 16.59
N HIS A 101 -18.97 -2.96 16.98
CA HIS A 101 -18.83 -1.51 17.15
C HIS A 101 -18.73 -0.76 15.81
N ILE A 102 -18.51 -1.46 14.70
CA ILE A 102 -18.53 -0.89 13.34
C ILE A 102 -19.96 -0.97 12.82
N GLU A 103 -20.59 0.19 12.68
CA GLU A 103 -21.95 0.30 12.19
C GLU A 103 -22.00 0.79 10.75
N ARG A 104 -20.93 1.43 10.27
CA ARG A 104 -20.82 2.00 8.93
C ARG A 104 -19.43 1.76 8.33
N ILE A 105 -19.37 1.58 7.02
CA ILE A 105 -18.13 1.42 6.23
C ILE A 105 -18.24 2.36 5.04
N ALA A 106 -17.42 3.40 4.98
CA ALA A 106 -17.42 4.37 3.89
C ALA A 106 -16.30 4.08 2.89
N PHE A 107 -16.64 4.03 1.61
CA PHE A 107 -15.68 3.85 0.50
C PHE A 107 -15.44 5.19 -0.18
N THR A 108 -14.17 5.54 -0.33
CA THR A 108 -13.75 6.86 -0.80
C THR A 108 -12.73 6.75 -1.91
N ILE A 109 -12.65 7.77 -2.75
CA ILE A 109 -11.67 7.92 -3.82
C ILE A 109 -11.03 9.30 -3.67
N THR A 110 -9.72 9.38 -3.74
CA THR A 110 -8.97 10.65 -3.62
C THR A 110 -7.92 10.76 -4.70
N ILE A 111 -7.54 11.99 -5.07
CA ILE A 111 -6.41 12.22 -5.97
C ILE A 111 -5.17 12.50 -5.11
N HIS A 112 -4.11 11.72 -5.31
CA HIS A 112 -2.84 11.87 -4.59
C HIS A 112 -2.17 13.19 -4.93
N ASP A 113 -1.86 13.99 -3.90
CA ASP A 113 -1.25 15.32 -4.03
C ASP A 113 -2.02 16.29 -4.93
N ALA A 114 -3.35 16.18 -4.96
CA ALA A 114 -4.23 17.00 -5.81
C ALA A 114 -3.94 18.51 -5.74
N ALA A 115 -3.65 19.03 -4.54
CA ALA A 115 -3.35 20.45 -4.34
C ALA A 115 -1.99 20.85 -4.96
N VAL A 116 -0.98 20.00 -4.85
CA VAL A 116 0.37 20.25 -5.38
C VAL A 116 0.37 20.11 -6.91
N LYS A 117 -0.34 19.11 -7.42
CA LYS A 117 -0.47 18.82 -8.86
C LYS A 117 -1.52 19.68 -9.56
N VAL A 118 -2.28 20.50 -8.81
CA VAL A 118 -3.41 21.31 -9.31
C VAL A 118 -4.41 20.45 -10.08
N GLN A 119 -4.77 19.31 -9.50
CA GLN A 119 -5.65 18.30 -10.07
C GLN A 119 -7.00 18.28 -9.36
N ASN A 120 -8.04 17.86 -10.08
CA ASN A 120 -9.38 17.64 -9.57
C ASN A 120 -10.08 16.54 -10.39
N PHE A 121 -11.27 16.14 -9.97
CA PHE A 121 -12.01 15.07 -10.64
C PHE A 121 -12.63 15.44 -12.02
N SER A 122 -12.36 16.63 -12.58
CA SER A 122 -12.86 17.01 -13.91
C SER A 122 -12.28 16.17 -15.05
N GLN A 123 -11.09 15.61 -14.86
CA GLN A 123 -10.43 14.73 -15.84
C GLN A 123 -10.73 13.25 -15.61
N ILE A 124 -11.56 12.93 -14.63
CA ILE A 124 -11.93 11.56 -14.26
C ILE A 124 -13.34 11.32 -14.74
N SER A 125 -13.53 10.31 -15.57
CA SER A 125 -14.84 9.93 -16.10
C SER A 125 -15.17 8.48 -15.73
N ASN A 126 -16.42 8.07 -15.93
CA ASN A 126 -16.89 6.71 -15.66
C ASN A 126 -16.54 6.17 -14.27
N ALA A 127 -16.39 7.02 -13.25
CA ALA A 127 -16.14 6.56 -11.89
C ALA A 127 -17.34 5.74 -11.39
N TYR A 128 -17.11 4.56 -10.82
CA TYR A 128 -18.16 3.70 -10.28
C TYR A 128 -17.72 2.98 -9.00
N VAL A 129 -18.70 2.49 -8.25
CA VAL A 129 -18.53 1.50 -7.19
C VAL A 129 -19.52 0.37 -7.40
N ARG A 130 -19.09 -0.87 -7.23
CA ARG A 130 -19.91 -2.07 -7.38
C ARG A 130 -19.67 -3.05 -6.25
N ILE A 131 -20.65 -3.93 -6.02
CA ILE A 131 -20.55 -5.02 -5.05
C ILE A 131 -20.75 -6.34 -5.78
N VAL A 132 -19.81 -7.26 -5.58
CA VAL A 132 -19.82 -8.62 -6.13
C VAL A 132 -19.88 -9.60 -4.97
N ASN A 133 -20.67 -10.66 -5.12
CA ASN A 133 -20.61 -11.80 -4.21
C ASN A 133 -19.38 -12.65 -4.57
N GLU A 134 -18.44 -12.79 -3.63
CA GLU A 134 -17.19 -13.51 -3.88
C GLU A 134 -17.41 -14.99 -4.25
N GLN A 135 -18.43 -15.64 -3.68
CA GLN A 135 -18.61 -17.09 -3.80
C GLN A 135 -19.00 -17.53 -5.21
N ASN A 136 -19.82 -16.72 -5.89
CA ASN A 136 -20.36 -17.03 -7.21
C ASN A 136 -19.94 -15.99 -8.28
N GLN A 137 -19.13 -15.01 -7.89
CA GLN A 137 -18.67 -13.90 -8.74
C GLN A 137 -19.82 -13.09 -9.37
N SER A 138 -21.02 -13.13 -8.79
CA SER A 138 -22.17 -12.39 -9.32
C SER A 138 -22.16 -10.94 -8.85
N GLU A 139 -22.21 -9.99 -9.77
CA GLU A 139 -22.41 -8.57 -9.47
C GLU A 139 -23.82 -8.35 -8.91
N LEU A 140 -23.89 -7.89 -7.65
CA LEU A 140 -25.12 -7.67 -6.92
C LEU A 140 -25.69 -6.29 -7.24
N LEU A 141 -24.84 -5.27 -7.22
CA LEU A 141 -25.22 -3.89 -7.50
C LEU A 141 -24.06 -3.08 -8.05
N ARG A 142 -24.40 -1.99 -8.75
CA ARG A 142 -23.46 -1.00 -9.28
C ARG A 142 -24.04 0.40 -9.15
N PHE A 143 -23.19 1.34 -8.77
CA PHE A 143 -23.49 2.75 -8.70
C PHE A 143 -22.42 3.52 -9.50
N THR A 144 -22.84 4.17 -10.59
CA THR A 144 -21.99 5.07 -11.35
C THR A 144 -22.07 6.46 -10.75
N LEU A 145 -20.91 7.04 -10.44
CA LEU A 145 -20.80 8.37 -9.89
C LEU A 145 -21.07 9.43 -10.96
N GLN A 146 -21.58 10.58 -10.53
CA GLN A 146 -21.76 11.73 -11.40
C GLN A 146 -20.40 12.39 -11.69
N GLN A 147 -20.34 13.22 -12.74
CA GLN A 147 -19.15 14.00 -13.03
C GLN A 147 -18.90 15.04 -11.94
N PHE A 148 -17.66 15.12 -11.47
CA PHE A 148 -17.19 16.15 -10.53
C PHE A 148 -16.30 17.14 -11.28
N SER A 149 -16.16 18.36 -10.76
CA SER A 149 -15.50 19.47 -11.49
C SER A 149 -14.45 20.21 -10.68
N VAL A 150 -14.63 20.30 -9.37
CA VAL A 150 -13.75 21.06 -8.47
C VAL A 150 -13.25 20.22 -7.30
N GLU A 151 -13.84 19.06 -7.10
CA GLU A 151 -13.58 18.19 -5.97
C GLU A 151 -12.28 17.41 -6.16
N THR A 152 -11.66 17.07 -5.04
CA THR A 152 -10.36 16.38 -4.94
C THR A 152 -10.44 15.06 -4.17
N ALA A 153 -11.61 14.80 -3.58
CA ALA A 153 -11.94 13.61 -2.82
C ALA A 153 -13.44 13.31 -2.96
N ILE A 154 -13.84 12.04 -2.92
CA ILE A 154 -15.22 11.62 -3.06
C ILE A 154 -15.51 10.52 -2.04
N VAL A 155 -16.67 10.58 -1.39
CA VAL A 155 -17.30 9.42 -0.73
C VAL A 155 -18.23 8.77 -1.76
N ALA A 156 -17.83 7.61 -2.27
CA ALA A 156 -18.54 6.92 -3.35
C ALA A 156 -19.80 6.24 -2.82
N ALA A 157 -19.66 5.44 -1.76
CA ALA A 157 -20.76 4.70 -1.15
C ALA A 157 -20.49 4.37 0.32
N GLU A 158 -21.53 3.89 0.99
CA GLU A 158 -21.43 3.34 2.34
C GLU A 158 -22.15 1.99 2.45
N LEU A 159 -21.58 1.09 3.24
CA LEU A 159 -22.32 0.01 3.86
C LEU A 159 -22.69 0.41 5.28
N TYR A 160 -23.90 0.08 5.73
CA TYR A 160 -24.33 0.36 7.09
C TYR A 160 -25.19 -0.77 7.64
N ARG A 161 -25.11 -0.97 8.95
CA ARG A 161 -25.96 -1.92 9.66
C ARG A 161 -27.31 -1.30 9.97
N TYR A 162 -28.37 -2.06 9.72
CA TYR A 162 -29.72 -1.70 10.10
C TYR A 162 -30.48 -2.98 10.46
N GLN A 163 -30.97 -3.07 11.70
CA GLN A 163 -31.68 -4.26 12.20
C GLN A 163 -30.88 -5.57 11.99
N ASN A 164 -29.58 -5.54 12.27
CA ASN A 164 -28.61 -6.63 12.07
C ASN A 164 -28.38 -7.07 10.62
N GLU A 165 -28.94 -6.36 9.64
CA GLU A 165 -28.69 -6.56 8.22
C GLU A 165 -27.73 -5.49 7.67
N TRP A 166 -26.91 -5.85 6.69
CA TRP A 166 -26.09 -4.89 5.95
C TRP A 166 -26.88 -4.30 4.79
N LYS A 167 -26.82 -2.98 4.67
CA LYS A 167 -27.46 -2.19 3.62
C LYS A 167 -26.41 -1.35 2.89
N PHE A 168 -26.59 -1.19 1.59
CA PHE A 168 -25.79 -0.31 0.76
C PHE A 168 -26.47 1.05 0.62
N ASN A 169 -25.68 2.12 0.58
CA ASN A 169 -26.11 3.50 0.36
C ASN A 169 -25.23 4.15 -0.72
N ALA A 170 -25.83 4.54 -1.85
CA ALA A 170 -25.13 5.25 -2.93
C ALA A 170 -24.93 6.73 -2.54
N ILE A 171 -23.72 7.14 -2.18
CA ILE A 171 -23.47 8.49 -1.63
C ILE A 171 -23.10 9.50 -2.72
N GLY A 172 -22.05 9.23 -3.50
CA GLY A 172 -21.56 10.11 -4.56
C GLY A 172 -21.40 11.57 -4.13
N SER A 173 -20.75 11.83 -2.99
CA SER A 173 -20.55 13.18 -2.45
C SER A 173 -19.09 13.58 -2.54
N GLY A 174 -18.82 14.71 -3.20
CA GLY A 174 -17.48 15.23 -3.41
C GLY A 174 -17.05 16.20 -2.31
N PHE A 175 -15.73 16.28 -2.10
CA PHE A 175 -15.06 17.04 -1.05
C PHE A 175 -13.87 17.81 -1.63
N GLN A 176 -13.66 19.02 -1.12
CA GLN A 176 -12.44 19.80 -1.35
C GLN A 176 -11.47 19.59 -0.17
N GLY A 177 -10.17 19.58 -0.45
CA GLY A 177 -9.11 19.38 0.55
C GLY A 177 -8.59 17.94 0.66
N GLY A 178 -8.83 17.12 -0.37
CA GLY A 178 -8.27 15.79 -0.52
C GLY A 178 -8.56 14.83 0.63
N LEU A 179 -7.64 13.89 0.84
CA LEU A 179 -7.74 12.90 1.90
C LEU A 179 -7.81 13.52 3.30
N ALA A 180 -7.09 14.63 3.53
CA ALA A 180 -7.11 15.32 4.83
C ALA A 180 -8.52 15.81 5.22
N ALA A 181 -9.32 16.27 4.25
CA ALA A 181 -10.71 16.66 4.49
C ALA A 181 -11.58 15.48 4.88
N LEU A 182 -11.40 14.32 4.23
CA LEU A 182 -12.11 13.08 4.58
C LEU A 182 -11.72 12.58 5.97
N CYS A 183 -10.42 12.56 6.30
CA CYS A 183 -9.93 12.18 7.62
C CYS A 183 -10.59 13.02 8.73
N ARG A 184 -10.59 14.35 8.59
CA ARG A 184 -11.28 15.24 9.55
C ARG A 184 -12.79 14.99 9.61
N ASN A 185 -13.43 14.79 8.45
CA ASN A 185 -14.86 14.48 8.40
C ASN A 185 -15.19 13.20 9.17
N PHE A 186 -14.33 12.18 9.09
CA PHE A 186 -14.51 10.91 9.79
C PHE A 186 -13.85 10.86 11.18
N GLY A 187 -13.29 11.96 11.69
CA GLY A 187 -12.81 12.08 13.07
C GLY A 187 -11.35 11.70 13.31
N LEU A 188 -10.55 11.56 12.26
CA LEU A 188 -9.11 11.39 12.36
C LEU A 188 -8.41 12.75 12.41
N GLU A 189 -7.36 12.83 13.25
CA GLU A 189 -6.46 13.99 13.26
C GLU A 189 -5.48 13.87 12.09
N VAL A 190 -5.18 15.01 11.45
CA VAL A 190 -4.22 15.07 10.35
C VAL A 190 -3.20 16.13 10.72
N GLU A 191 -1.94 15.74 10.90
CA GLU A 191 -0.84 16.68 11.09
C GLU A 191 -0.57 17.39 9.75
N GLU A 192 -0.93 18.67 9.66
CA GLU A 192 -0.59 19.49 8.50
C GLU A 192 0.91 19.76 8.51
N SER A 193 1.63 19.20 7.53
CA SER A 193 2.98 19.67 7.24
C SER A 193 2.86 21.13 6.82
N LYS A 194 3.26 22.05 7.71
CA LYS A 194 3.34 23.47 7.38
C LYS A 194 4.25 23.60 6.16
N SER A 195 3.66 23.88 5.00
CA SER A 195 4.38 24.43 3.87
C SER A 195 5.11 25.66 4.39
N THR A 196 6.43 25.66 4.20
CA THR A 196 7.31 26.76 4.59
C THR A 196 6.69 28.06 4.07
N ASN A 197 6.26 28.88 5.01
CA ASN A 197 5.66 30.18 4.80
C ASN A 197 6.65 31.00 3.94
N ASN A 198 6.37 31.10 2.64
CA ASN A 198 7.13 32.00 1.78
C ASN A 198 6.76 33.41 2.23
N GLN A 199 7.75 34.09 2.78
CA GLN A 199 7.64 35.40 3.39
C GLN A 199 6.83 36.34 2.50
N SER A 200 5.80 36.94 3.11
CA SER A 200 5.18 38.15 2.61
C SER A 200 6.25 39.22 2.47
N VAL A 201 6.59 39.57 1.23
CA VAL A 201 7.33 40.80 0.93
C VAL A 201 6.41 41.96 1.32
N PRO A 202 6.85 42.90 2.18
CA PRO A 202 6.03 44.05 2.53
C PRO A 202 5.91 44.98 1.32
N TYR A 203 4.69 45.21 0.86
CA TYR A 203 4.39 46.27 -0.09
C TYR A 203 4.68 47.63 0.55
N GLN A 204 5.72 48.31 0.07
CA GLN A 204 5.86 49.76 0.27
C GLN A 204 4.87 50.47 -0.66
N ASN A 205 3.99 51.27 -0.07
CA ASN A 205 3.19 52.26 -0.79
C ASN A 205 4.11 53.27 -1.46
N GLN A 206 4.12 53.30 -2.80
CA GLN A 206 4.55 54.48 -3.56
C GLN A 206 3.38 55.02 -4.38
N THR A 207 3.12 56.28 -4.07
CA THR A 207 2.14 57.22 -4.62
C THR A 207 2.15 57.31 -6.13
N PHE A 208 0.93 57.43 -6.68
CA PHE A 208 0.62 57.70 -8.08
C PHE A 208 1.30 58.97 -8.60
N GLY A 209 2.01 58.83 -9.73
CA GLY A 209 2.39 59.91 -10.64
C GLY A 209 2.07 59.48 -12.07
N ALA A 210 1.17 60.23 -12.72
CA ALA A 210 0.70 59.99 -14.08
C ALA A 210 1.79 60.18 -15.14
N GLN A 211 1.76 59.40 -16.23
CA GLN A 211 1.93 59.87 -17.62
C GLN A 211 1.82 58.74 -18.66
N ALA A 212 1.55 59.15 -19.89
CA ALA A 212 0.85 58.43 -20.95
C ALA A 212 1.72 57.70 -22.00
N ASN A 213 1.03 56.89 -22.81
CA ASN A 213 1.30 56.47 -24.20
C ASN A 213 2.54 55.61 -24.52
N HIS A 214 2.32 54.39 -25.03
CA HIS A 214 2.42 54.05 -26.47
C HIS A 214 2.35 52.52 -26.69
N HIS A 215 1.48 52.11 -27.63
CA HIS A 215 1.51 50.81 -28.32
C HIS A 215 2.75 50.72 -29.24
N PRO A 216 3.20 49.49 -29.59
CA PRO A 216 2.92 49.05 -30.95
C PRO A 216 2.59 47.56 -31.11
N SER A 217 1.81 47.31 -32.16
CA SER A 217 1.34 46.04 -32.73
C SER A 217 2.34 45.42 -33.72
N TYR A 218 2.39 44.09 -33.79
CA TYR A 218 2.64 43.27 -34.99
C TYR A 218 2.00 41.90 -34.72
N GLY A 219 1.34 41.18 -35.63
CA GLY A 219 1.13 41.26 -37.06
C GLY A 219 0.83 39.83 -37.54
N TYR A 220 -0.37 39.60 -38.07
CA TYR A 220 -0.83 38.31 -38.61
C TYR A 220 -0.15 38.00 -39.94
N ASN A 221 0.18 36.73 -40.18
CA ASN A 221 0.26 36.19 -41.55
C ASN A 221 -0.32 34.77 -41.59
N ASN A 222 -1.11 34.54 -42.62
CA ASN A 222 -1.94 33.38 -42.88
C ASN A 222 -1.40 32.71 -44.15
N THR A 223 -1.24 31.39 -44.17
CA THR A 223 -1.21 30.62 -45.43
C THR A 223 -1.71 29.20 -45.22
N GLN A 224 -2.68 28.85 -46.05
CA GLN A 224 -3.41 27.60 -46.20
C GLN A 224 -2.52 26.46 -46.74
N SER A 225 -2.82 25.22 -46.34
CA SER A 225 -3.12 24.11 -47.28
C SER A 225 -3.44 22.81 -46.53
N ASN A 226 -4.64 22.28 -46.75
CA ASN A 226 -5.04 20.88 -46.57
C ASN A 226 -5.34 20.34 -47.98
N PRO A 227 -5.06 19.07 -48.33
CA PRO A 227 -6.13 18.07 -48.28
C PRO A 227 -5.72 16.59 -48.07
N TYR A 228 -6.64 15.84 -47.41
CA TYR A 228 -7.03 14.42 -47.54
C TYR A 228 -6.06 13.35 -48.11
N SER A 229 -5.88 12.24 -47.38
CA SER A 229 -6.14 10.86 -47.86
C SER A 229 -6.08 9.78 -46.74
N GLN A 230 -7.16 8.99 -46.63
CA GLN A 230 -7.24 7.57 -46.20
C GLN A 230 -7.15 6.68 -47.47
N PRO A 231 -7.02 5.32 -47.47
CA PRO A 231 -7.51 4.27 -46.53
C PRO A 231 -6.42 3.21 -46.19
N SER A 232 -6.59 2.09 -45.46
CA SER A 232 -7.57 1.00 -45.60
C SER A 232 -7.46 -0.07 -44.49
N THR A 233 -8.63 -0.67 -44.23
CA THR A 233 -8.97 -1.93 -43.57
C THR A 233 -8.03 -3.13 -43.76
N PHE A 234 -7.86 -3.93 -42.70
CA PHE A 234 -7.63 -5.38 -42.79
C PHE A 234 -8.40 -6.14 -41.70
N ASN A 235 -9.36 -6.96 -42.14
CA ASN A 235 -10.01 -8.04 -41.40
C ASN A 235 -9.05 -9.23 -41.33
N GLN A 236 -8.95 -9.93 -40.19
CA GLN A 236 -8.80 -11.38 -40.19
C GLN A 236 -9.55 -12.04 -39.02
N THR A 237 -10.33 -13.03 -39.42
CA THR A 237 -11.18 -13.95 -38.68
C THR A 237 -10.42 -15.24 -38.43
N TYR A 238 -10.38 -15.77 -37.21
CA TYR A 238 -10.11 -17.19 -36.91
C TYR A 238 -10.79 -17.56 -35.57
N THR A 239 -11.97 -18.19 -35.58
CA THR A 239 -12.24 -19.65 -35.43
C THR A 239 -11.83 -20.27 -34.10
N GLU A 240 -12.85 -20.61 -33.30
CA GLU A 240 -12.85 -21.58 -32.19
C GLU A 240 -12.42 -22.99 -32.61
N PRO A 241 -12.09 -23.84 -31.64
CA PRO A 241 -12.70 -25.15 -31.58
C PRO A 241 -13.32 -25.50 -30.22
N SER A 242 -14.42 -26.24 -30.32
CA SER A 242 -15.27 -26.76 -29.26
C SER A 242 -14.93 -28.22 -28.88
N PHE A 243 -15.55 -28.67 -27.78
CA PHE A 243 -15.63 -30.04 -27.20
C PHE A 243 -14.37 -30.51 -26.41
N ARG A 244 -14.49 -30.98 -25.16
CA ARG A 244 -15.31 -32.11 -24.72
C ARG A 244 -15.50 -32.15 -23.18
N ASN A 245 -16.71 -32.48 -22.73
CA ASN A 245 -17.07 -32.91 -21.36
C ASN A 245 -16.49 -34.30 -21.02
N GLU A 246 -16.18 -34.56 -19.74
CA GLU A 246 -16.42 -35.81 -18.97
C GLU A 246 -15.90 -35.68 -17.50
N PRO A 247 -16.36 -36.50 -16.52
CA PRO A 247 -16.83 -36.02 -15.22
C PRO A 247 -15.96 -36.31 -13.97
N VAL A 248 -16.26 -35.50 -12.94
CA VAL A 248 -16.27 -35.71 -11.47
C VAL A 248 -15.63 -36.99 -10.89
N ARG A 249 -14.70 -36.78 -9.93
CA ARG A 249 -14.56 -37.67 -8.76
C ARG A 249 -14.60 -36.88 -7.46
N HIS A 250 -15.63 -37.18 -6.67
CA HIS A 250 -15.75 -36.84 -5.26
C HIS A 250 -14.66 -37.57 -4.46
N LEU A 251 -14.04 -36.86 -3.50
CA LEU A 251 -13.49 -37.53 -2.32
C LEU A 251 -13.89 -36.75 -1.07
N SER A 252 -14.72 -37.42 -0.27
CA SER A 252 -15.20 -37.06 1.05
C SER A 252 -14.19 -37.49 2.13
N SER A 253 -13.92 -36.62 3.10
CA SER A 253 -13.55 -37.00 4.47
C SER A 253 -13.78 -35.78 5.37
N SER A 254 -14.93 -35.72 6.05
CA SER A 254 -15.16 -36.20 7.43
C SER A 254 -14.41 -35.37 8.48
N GLN A 255 -15.21 -34.54 9.15
CA GLN A 255 -14.95 -33.82 10.39
C GLN A 255 -14.45 -34.75 11.50
N THR A 256 -13.52 -34.26 12.32
CA THR A 256 -13.52 -34.53 13.77
C THR A 256 -13.13 -33.26 14.51
N SER A 257 -14.08 -32.82 15.33
CA SER A 257 -13.99 -31.70 16.26
C SER A 257 -13.37 -32.19 17.56
N PHE A 258 -12.40 -31.45 18.11
CA PHE A 258 -12.05 -31.53 19.53
C PHE A 258 -11.74 -30.13 20.05
N GLY A 259 -12.57 -29.70 21.01
CA GLY A 259 -12.42 -28.46 21.76
C GLY A 259 -11.28 -28.54 22.77
N GLY A 260 -10.65 -27.39 22.98
CA GLY A 260 -9.63 -27.17 24.00
C GLY A 260 -9.28 -25.69 24.04
N GLY A 261 -10.00 -24.94 24.86
CA GLY A 261 -9.74 -23.53 25.10
C GLY A 261 -8.34 -23.33 25.68
N THR A 262 -7.50 -22.60 24.94
CA THR A 262 -6.29 -21.99 25.46
C THR A 262 -6.25 -20.57 24.92
N SER A 263 -6.36 -19.59 25.83
CA SER A 263 -6.10 -18.18 25.56
C SER A 263 -4.65 -18.05 25.08
N ARG A 264 -4.47 -17.99 23.76
CA ARG A 264 -3.18 -17.67 23.15
C ARG A 264 -2.86 -16.20 23.46
N PRO A 265 -1.67 -15.87 23.97
CA PRO A 265 -1.24 -14.49 24.07
C PRO A 265 -1.03 -13.97 22.64
N THR A 266 -1.93 -13.12 22.18
CA THR A 266 -1.78 -12.36 20.93
C THR A 266 -0.62 -11.40 21.14
N GLY A 267 0.41 -11.50 20.30
CA GLY A 267 1.67 -10.74 20.39
C GLY A 267 1.57 -9.26 20.04
N ASP A 268 0.37 -8.68 20.11
CA ASP A 268 0.13 -7.28 19.77
C ASP A 268 0.33 -6.43 21.01
N MET A 269 1.18 -5.42 20.90
CA MET A 269 1.51 -4.53 22.00
C MET A 269 0.25 -3.77 22.43
N GLN A 270 -0.14 -3.89 23.69
CA GLN A 270 -1.32 -3.25 24.27
C GLN A 270 -0.93 -2.32 25.43
N CYS A 271 -1.67 -1.22 25.56
CA CYS A 271 -1.51 -0.29 26.66
C CYS A 271 -1.82 -0.99 27.98
N PRO A 272 -0.90 -1.01 28.97
CA PRO A 272 -1.14 -1.68 30.24
C PRO A 272 -2.23 -1.01 31.09
N ARG A 273 -2.68 0.19 30.70
CA ARG A 273 -3.73 0.93 31.40
C ARG A 273 -5.12 0.76 30.81
N CYS A 274 -5.24 0.67 29.48
CA CYS A 274 -6.55 0.62 28.82
C CYS A 274 -6.69 -0.55 27.83
N HIS A 275 -5.68 -1.41 27.74
CA HIS A 275 -5.56 -2.53 26.81
C HIS A 275 -5.69 -2.16 25.32
N SER A 276 -5.70 -0.86 25.00
CA SER A 276 -5.67 -0.39 23.63
C SER A 276 -4.33 -0.70 22.98
N ASP A 277 -4.38 -1.31 21.81
CA ASP A 277 -3.28 -1.50 20.86
C ASP A 277 -2.86 -0.21 20.14
N TYR A 278 -3.50 0.93 20.44
CA TYR A 278 -3.20 2.23 19.86
C TYR A 278 -2.06 2.94 20.61
N ILE A 279 -0.82 2.76 20.13
CA ILE A 279 0.42 3.08 20.85
C ILE A 279 1.47 3.71 19.92
N THR A 280 2.15 4.78 20.35
CA THR A 280 3.24 5.47 19.62
C THR A 280 4.54 5.46 20.42
N SER A 281 5.70 5.44 19.76
CA SER A 281 7.04 5.46 20.38
C SER A 281 7.85 6.68 19.93
N GLY A 282 8.54 7.37 20.86
CA GLY A 282 9.44 8.48 20.49
C GLY A 282 10.32 9.03 21.61
N LYS A 283 11.51 9.53 21.23
CA LYS A 283 12.38 10.36 22.08
C LYS A 283 12.42 11.80 21.59
N LYS A 284 12.49 12.77 22.51
CA LYS A 284 12.91 14.15 22.19
C LYS A 284 14.38 14.13 21.77
N GLY A 285 14.68 14.55 20.55
CA GLY A 285 16.05 14.86 20.09
C GLY A 285 16.63 13.97 18.99
N PHE A 286 15.87 13.03 18.41
CA PHE A 286 16.33 12.21 17.29
C PHE A 286 15.30 12.28 16.16
N GLY A 287 15.71 12.78 15.00
CA GLY A 287 14.87 12.83 13.81
C GLY A 287 14.37 11.44 13.41
N ILE A 288 13.17 11.40 12.87
CA ILE A 288 12.36 10.22 12.55
C ILE A 288 13.13 9.18 11.69
N GLY A 289 14.19 9.59 10.99
CA GLY A 289 14.96 8.75 10.06
C GLY A 289 16.09 7.87 10.63
N LYS A 290 16.35 7.78 11.95
CA LYS A 290 17.56 7.03 12.42
C LYS A 290 17.44 6.09 13.64
N ALA A 291 16.30 5.96 14.34
CA ALA A 291 16.27 5.13 15.56
C ALA A 291 15.01 4.29 15.82
N ALA A 292 13.86 4.61 15.19
CA ALA A 292 12.60 3.91 15.46
C ALA A 292 12.25 2.83 14.40
N ILE A 293 12.95 2.84 13.28
CA ILE A 293 12.59 2.11 12.05
C ILE A 293 13.05 0.64 12.07
N GLY A 294 14.05 0.29 12.90
CA GLY A 294 14.69 -1.03 12.90
C GLY A 294 13.76 -2.22 13.21
N GLY A 295 12.80 -2.07 14.12
CA GLY A 295 11.85 -3.14 14.44
C GLY A 295 10.51 -3.04 13.71
N LEU A 296 10.10 -1.81 13.37
CA LEU A 296 8.76 -1.50 12.85
C LEU A 296 8.69 -1.59 11.32
N VAL A 297 9.75 -1.17 10.61
CA VAL A 297 9.80 -1.19 9.13
C VAL A 297 10.51 -2.44 8.60
N LEU A 298 11.57 -2.88 9.28
CA LEU A 298 12.40 -4.00 8.84
C LEU A 298 11.99 -5.36 9.44
N GLY A 299 11.06 -5.37 10.41
CA GLY A 299 10.70 -6.59 11.12
C GLY A 299 11.92 -7.23 11.80
N PRO A 300 12.06 -8.56 11.81
CA PRO A 300 13.16 -9.22 12.53
C PRO A 300 14.57 -8.93 11.97
N VAL A 301 14.63 -8.41 10.75
CA VAL A 301 15.85 -8.24 9.96
C VAL A 301 16.58 -6.94 10.34
N GLY A 302 15.87 -5.90 10.79
CA GLY A 302 16.48 -4.61 11.11
C GLY A 302 17.22 -4.52 12.44
N LEU A 303 17.40 -5.63 13.15
CA LEU A 303 18.09 -5.67 14.45
C LEU A 303 19.53 -6.20 14.40
N LEU A 304 19.98 -6.68 13.24
CA LEU A 304 21.35 -7.17 13.07
C LEU A 304 22.31 -6.11 12.50
N GLY A 305 21.79 -4.99 11.99
CA GLY A 305 22.56 -3.82 11.54
C GLY A 305 23.14 -2.93 12.64
N GLY A 306 23.33 -3.42 13.88
CA GLY A 306 24.11 -2.71 14.90
C GLY A 306 23.41 -1.58 15.67
N PHE A 307 22.15 -1.76 16.10
CA PHE A 307 21.47 -0.80 16.99
C PHE A 307 21.52 -1.21 18.48
N LEU A 308 22.71 -1.23 19.09
CA LEU A 308 22.86 -1.23 20.55
C LEU A 308 22.82 0.21 21.09
N GLY A 309 21.62 0.76 21.13
CA GLY A 309 21.29 2.01 21.81
C GLY A 309 20.28 1.79 22.92
N ALA A 310 20.66 1.01 23.95
CA ALA A 310 19.84 0.74 25.13
C ALA A 310 19.60 2.02 25.94
N ASN A 311 18.66 2.86 25.52
CA ASN A 311 18.21 3.94 26.39
C ASN A 311 16.75 4.31 26.13
N LYS A 312 15.88 3.78 27.01
CA LYS A 312 14.44 4.06 27.24
C LYS A 312 13.67 4.59 26.03
N MET A 313 13.11 3.66 25.27
CA MET A 313 12.02 3.92 24.32
C MET A 313 10.74 4.19 25.14
N GLU A 314 10.18 5.39 25.02
CA GLU A 314 8.96 5.80 25.72
C GLU A 314 7.77 5.59 24.78
N PHE A 315 6.86 4.71 25.18
CA PHE A 315 5.61 4.45 24.51
C PHE A 315 4.52 5.32 25.10
N ARG A 316 3.59 5.76 24.27
CA ARG A 316 2.39 6.51 24.64
C ARG A 316 1.21 5.79 24.03
N CYS A 317 0.22 5.45 24.85
CA CYS A 317 -1.05 4.99 24.35
C CYS A 317 -1.84 6.20 23.88
N ASN A 318 -2.28 6.20 22.64
CA ASN A 318 -3.03 7.32 22.10
C ASN A 318 -4.51 7.29 22.54
N SER A 319 -5.02 6.12 22.95
CA SER A 319 -6.37 5.99 23.51
C SER A 319 -6.51 6.63 24.91
N CYS A 320 -5.57 6.36 25.84
CA CYS A 320 -5.67 6.87 27.21
C CYS A 320 -4.54 7.82 27.63
N GLN A 321 -3.66 8.16 26.68
CA GLN A 321 -2.48 9.03 26.86
C GLN A 321 -1.46 8.50 27.89
N TYR A 322 -1.62 7.25 28.36
CA TYR A 322 -0.70 6.63 29.30
C TYR A 322 0.65 6.41 28.65
N LYS A 323 1.71 6.85 29.32
CA LYS A 323 3.06 6.62 28.87
C LYS A 323 3.73 5.52 29.68
N TRP A 324 4.45 4.64 29.02
CA TRP A 324 5.29 3.64 29.67
C TRP A 324 6.51 3.39 28.82
N SER A 325 7.63 3.06 29.45
CA SER A 325 8.70 2.38 28.75
C SER A 325 8.47 0.88 28.88
N LEU A 326 8.63 0.13 27.81
CA LEU A 326 8.76 -1.31 27.95
C LEU A 326 10.04 -1.62 28.73
N ASP A 327 9.91 -2.60 29.62
CA ASP A 327 11.04 -3.35 30.12
C ASP A 327 11.78 -3.98 28.91
N GLN A 328 13.10 -4.10 29.02
CA GLN A 328 13.95 -4.82 28.07
C GLN A 328 13.39 -6.22 27.72
N THR A 329 12.71 -6.90 28.64
CA THR A 329 12.11 -8.22 28.44
C THR A 329 10.91 -8.25 27.50
N ASP A 330 10.03 -7.24 27.53
CA ASP A 330 8.86 -7.18 26.64
C ASP A 330 9.25 -6.81 25.21
N PHE A 331 10.23 -5.90 25.07
CA PHE A 331 10.84 -5.60 23.77
C PHE A 331 11.49 -6.84 23.16
N ASN A 332 12.24 -7.59 23.99
CA ASN A 332 12.82 -8.85 23.57
C ASN A 332 11.75 -9.86 23.15
N ARG A 333 10.63 -10.00 23.86
CA ARG A 333 9.57 -10.97 23.50
C ARG A 333 8.92 -10.66 22.15
N MET A 334 8.55 -9.40 21.92
CA MET A 334 7.96 -8.96 20.65
C MET A 334 8.94 -9.16 19.48
N PHE A 335 10.21 -8.84 19.71
CA PHE A 335 11.29 -9.08 18.74
C PHE A 335 11.47 -10.57 18.43
N GLN A 336 11.51 -11.42 19.45
CA GLN A 336 11.66 -12.86 19.27
C GLN A 336 10.49 -13.46 18.47
N GLN A 337 9.27 -12.94 18.64
CA GLN A 337 8.12 -13.40 17.87
C GLN A 337 8.21 -13.04 16.37
N GLN A 338 8.64 -11.82 16.04
CA GLN A 338 8.88 -11.43 14.64
C GLN A 338 9.97 -12.28 14.01
N LYS A 339 11.04 -12.56 14.77
CA LYS A 339 12.17 -13.40 14.38
C LYS A 339 11.75 -14.83 14.11
N GLU A 340 10.90 -15.39 14.97
CA GLU A 340 10.28 -16.69 14.72
C GLU A 340 9.41 -16.70 13.46
N ASN A 341 8.65 -15.65 13.18
CA ASN A 341 7.78 -15.59 12.01
C ASN A 341 8.57 -15.58 10.70
N ALA A 342 9.62 -14.74 10.59
CA ALA A 342 10.51 -14.77 9.42
C ALA A 342 11.24 -16.10 9.29
N ARG A 343 11.71 -16.67 10.41
CA ARG A 343 12.34 -18.00 10.41
C ARG A 343 11.40 -19.09 9.91
N LYS A 344 10.14 -19.11 10.38
CA LYS A 344 9.11 -20.06 9.92
C LYS A 344 8.82 -19.89 8.44
N LEU A 345 8.74 -18.66 7.96
CA LEU A 345 8.53 -18.36 6.55
C LEU A 345 9.71 -18.84 5.69
N LEU A 346 10.95 -18.49 6.05
CA LEU A 346 12.14 -18.95 5.33
C LEU A 346 12.32 -20.47 5.40
N GLN A 347 12.00 -21.09 6.55
CA GLN A 347 12.02 -22.54 6.69
C GLN A 347 11.04 -23.23 5.74
N LYS A 348 9.86 -22.65 5.49
CA LYS A 348 8.90 -23.17 4.50
C LYS A 348 9.49 -23.20 3.08
N TYR A 349 10.44 -22.32 2.78
CA TYR A 349 11.05 -22.16 1.46
C TYR A 349 12.54 -22.50 1.43
N ASN A 350 13.07 -23.20 2.44
CA ASN A 350 14.51 -23.46 2.57
C ASN A 350 15.09 -24.30 1.42
N ASN A 351 14.27 -25.15 0.79
CA ASN A 351 14.64 -25.95 -0.37
C ASN A 351 14.43 -25.23 -1.71
N ASN A 352 13.90 -24.00 -1.70
CA ASN A 352 13.63 -23.24 -2.91
C ASN A 352 14.78 -22.26 -3.19
N ASN A 353 15.67 -22.66 -4.10
CA ASN A 353 16.80 -21.84 -4.53
C ASN A 353 16.37 -20.46 -5.08
N SER A 354 15.16 -20.32 -5.62
CA SER A 354 14.66 -19.03 -6.13
C SER A 354 14.45 -18.01 -5.02
N VAL A 355 14.12 -18.46 -3.81
CA VAL A 355 13.93 -17.59 -2.64
C VAL A 355 15.28 -17.09 -2.14
N LEU A 356 16.25 -18.00 -2.02
CA LEU A 356 17.61 -17.64 -1.66
C LEU A 356 18.24 -16.70 -2.70
N ASP A 357 18.04 -17.00 -3.99
CA ASP A 357 18.48 -16.14 -5.10
C ASP A 357 17.88 -14.73 -4.98
N ALA A 358 16.57 -14.62 -4.76
CA ALA A 358 15.90 -13.32 -4.63
C ALA A 358 16.40 -12.50 -3.42
N LEU A 359 16.59 -13.15 -2.27
CA LEU A 359 17.14 -12.52 -1.06
C LEU A 359 18.55 -12.00 -1.32
N MET A 360 19.44 -12.85 -1.84
CA MET A 360 20.84 -12.47 -2.05
C MET A 360 21.02 -11.49 -3.20
N ALA A 361 20.20 -11.57 -4.25
CA ALA A 361 20.17 -10.58 -5.33
C ALA A 361 19.74 -9.20 -4.82
N SER A 362 18.70 -9.12 -3.98
CA SER A 362 18.27 -7.86 -3.34
C SER A 362 19.39 -7.25 -2.49
N CYS A 363 20.03 -8.05 -1.64
CA CYS A 363 21.17 -7.60 -0.83
C CYS A 363 22.34 -7.12 -1.70
N ALA A 364 22.69 -7.86 -2.75
CA ALA A 364 23.80 -7.50 -3.65
C ALA A 364 23.52 -6.22 -4.44
N LEU A 365 22.28 -6.03 -4.92
CA LEU A 365 21.86 -4.81 -5.59
C LEU A 365 22.04 -3.58 -4.69
N VAL A 366 21.60 -3.67 -3.44
CA VAL A 366 21.72 -2.57 -2.47
C VAL A 366 23.17 -2.33 -2.07
N ALA A 367 23.91 -3.39 -1.76
CA ALA A 367 25.32 -3.28 -1.39
C ALA A 367 26.19 -2.67 -2.50
N MET A 368 25.81 -2.87 -3.77
CA MET A 368 26.50 -2.32 -4.94
C MET A 368 25.83 -1.05 -5.50
N ALA A 369 24.94 -0.39 -4.74
CA ALA A 369 24.11 0.69 -5.27
C ALA A 369 24.90 1.91 -5.77
N ASP A 370 26.08 2.16 -5.21
CA ASP A 370 27.00 3.22 -5.64
C ASP A 370 28.00 2.74 -6.73
N GLY A 371 27.89 1.49 -7.15
CA GLY A 371 28.72 0.85 -8.17
C GLY A 371 30.03 0.24 -7.64
N ARG A 372 30.26 0.25 -6.33
CA ARG A 372 31.41 -0.40 -5.70
C ARG A 372 30.96 -1.15 -4.45
N LEU A 373 31.79 -2.07 -4.00
CA LEU A 373 31.64 -2.72 -2.71
C LEU A 373 33.05 -3.02 -2.24
N ASP A 374 33.49 -2.31 -1.20
CA ASP A 374 34.83 -2.54 -0.67
C ASP A 374 34.87 -3.76 0.27
N GLN A 375 36.08 -4.22 0.58
CA GLN A 375 36.27 -5.41 1.41
C GLN A 375 35.70 -5.24 2.84
N SER A 376 35.68 -4.01 3.36
CA SER A 376 35.16 -3.71 4.68
C SER A 376 33.63 -3.75 4.71
N GLU A 377 32.98 -3.26 3.67
CA GLU A 377 31.53 -3.32 3.47
C GLU A 377 31.08 -4.75 3.23
N GLN A 378 31.80 -5.48 2.37
CA GLN A 378 31.55 -6.90 2.13
C GLN A 378 31.67 -7.72 3.42
N GLN A 379 32.68 -7.45 4.26
CA GLN A 379 32.84 -8.14 5.54
C GLN A 379 31.66 -7.86 6.50
N LYS A 380 31.13 -6.63 6.54
CA LYS A 380 29.94 -6.31 7.34
C LYS A 380 28.72 -7.11 6.91
N VAL A 381 28.53 -7.29 5.59
CA VAL A 381 27.44 -8.13 5.06
C VAL A 381 27.62 -9.59 5.49
N TYR A 382 28.85 -10.11 5.49
CA TYR A 382 29.13 -11.47 5.97
C TYR A 382 28.89 -11.63 7.46
N ASP A 383 29.36 -10.67 8.26
CA ASP A 383 29.13 -10.68 9.70
C ASP A 383 27.62 -10.64 10.00
N TYR A 384 26.87 -9.85 9.22
CA TYR A 384 25.41 -9.80 9.28
C TYR A 384 24.78 -11.16 8.94
N ILE A 385 25.19 -11.80 7.84
CA ILE A 385 24.68 -13.12 7.42
C ILE A 385 24.97 -14.18 8.49
N HIS A 386 26.17 -14.18 9.07
CA HIS A 386 26.56 -15.13 10.12
C HIS A 386 25.79 -14.95 11.43
N GLN A 387 25.43 -13.71 11.76
CA GLN A 387 24.68 -13.40 12.98
C GLN A 387 23.16 -13.56 12.81
N SER A 388 22.68 -13.76 11.57
CA SER A 388 21.26 -13.93 11.25
C SER A 388 20.75 -15.33 11.62
N ASP A 389 20.01 -15.47 12.72
CA ASP A 389 19.38 -16.75 13.09
C ASP A 389 18.26 -17.17 12.12
N GLU A 390 17.72 -16.22 11.37
CA GLU A 390 16.68 -16.39 10.36
C GLU A 390 17.23 -17.08 9.10
N LEU A 391 18.45 -16.71 8.70
CA LEU A 391 19.15 -17.31 7.56
C LEU A 391 19.76 -18.69 7.88
N ARG A 392 19.79 -19.10 9.16
CA ARG A 392 20.23 -20.45 9.57
C ARG A 392 19.41 -21.59 8.96
N SER A 393 18.23 -21.32 8.41
CA SER A 393 17.48 -22.32 7.66
C SER A 393 18.15 -22.69 6.34
N PHE A 394 19.06 -21.86 5.85
CA PHE A 394 19.88 -22.09 4.67
C PHE A 394 21.31 -22.44 5.07
N ASP A 395 22.02 -23.15 4.19
CA ASP A 395 23.45 -23.39 4.36
C ASP A 395 24.22 -22.07 4.20
N THR A 396 25.04 -21.71 5.18
CA THR A 396 25.73 -20.41 5.19
C THR A 396 26.71 -20.26 4.04
N GLN A 397 27.40 -21.33 3.63
CA GLN A 397 28.30 -21.29 2.47
C GLN A 397 27.52 -21.05 1.17
N GLN A 398 26.34 -21.65 1.06
CA GLN A 398 25.42 -21.40 -0.05
C GLN A 398 24.95 -19.95 -0.07
N VAL A 399 24.57 -19.37 1.08
CA VAL A 399 24.13 -17.96 1.17
C VAL A 399 25.25 -17.02 0.69
N ILE A 400 26.46 -17.19 1.23
CA ILE A 400 27.64 -16.38 0.86
C ILE A 400 27.95 -16.55 -0.63
N SER A 401 27.99 -17.79 -1.14
CA SER A 401 28.26 -18.07 -2.55
C SER A 401 27.24 -17.43 -3.49
N ARG A 402 25.97 -17.33 -3.08
CA ARG A 402 24.91 -16.69 -3.88
C ARG A 402 25.06 -15.17 -3.88
N PHE A 403 25.37 -14.57 -2.73
CA PHE A 403 25.67 -13.15 -2.66
C PHE A 403 26.87 -12.80 -3.57
N ASP A 404 27.98 -13.54 -3.45
CA ASP A 404 29.18 -13.36 -4.27
C ASP A 404 28.91 -13.52 -5.77
N HIS A 405 28.03 -14.44 -6.15
CA HIS A 405 27.61 -14.62 -7.54
C HIS A 405 26.99 -13.33 -8.11
N PHE A 406 26.02 -12.73 -7.41
CA PHE A 406 25.38 -11.50 -7.87
C PHE A 406 26.31 -10.29 -7.82
N VAL A 407 27.12 -10.14 -6.78
CA VAL A 407 28.14 -9.07 -6.69
C VAL A 407 29.12 -9.16 -7.86
N ARG A 408 29.63 -10.35 -8.17
CA ARG A 408 30.53 -10.55 -9.31
C ARG A 408 29.87 -10.20 -10.63
N GLY A 409 28.61 -10.59 -10.83
CA GLY A 409 27.84 -10.22 -12.01
C GLY A 409 27.73 -8.69 -12.17
N LEU A 410 27.40 -8.00 -11.08
CA LEU A 410 27.30 -6.53 -11.04
C LEU A 410 28.65 -5.83 -11.29
N GLN A 411 29.76 -6.41 -10.85
CA GLN A 411 31.11 -5.87 -11.09
C GLN A 411 31.62 -6.09 -12.52
N LEU A 412 31.30 -7.25 -13.12
CA LEU A 412 31.75 -7.60 -14.47
C LEU A 412 31.02 -6.78 -15.53
N ASP A 413 29.69 -6.71 -15.44
CA ASP A 413 28.85 -5.92 -16.32
C ASP A 413 27.67 -5.36 -15.51
N PRO A 414 27.70 -4.08 -15.12
CA PRO A 414 26.66 -3.49 -14.28
C PRO A 414 25.26 -3.57 -14.91
N ILE A 415 25.13 -3.52 -16.24
CA ILE A 415 23.84 -3.53 -16.92
C ILE A 415 23.28 -4.96 -16.92
N VAL A 416 24.08 -5.93 -17.36
CA VAL A 416 23.66 -7.34 -17.42
C VAL A 416 23.48 -7.91 -16.02
N GLY A 417 24.42 -7.67 -15.11
CA GLY A 417 24.38 -8.12 -13.72
C GLY A 417 23.17 -7.57 -12.96
N ARG A 418 22.83 -6.27 -13.16
CA ARG A 418 21.60 -5.69 -12.58
C ARG A 418 20.35 -6.36 -13.13
N GLY A 419 20.30 -6.61 -14.44
CA GLY A 419 19.19 -7.33 -15.07
C GLY A 419 19.02 -8.76 -14.53
N GLU A 420 20.12 -9.49 -14.33
CA GLU A 420 20.10 -10.84 -13.74
C GLU A 420 19.61 -10.82 -12.29
N ALA A 421 20.12 -9.90 -11.48
CA ALA A 421 19.73 -9.76 -10.08
C ALA A 421 18.25 -9.38 -9.93
N LEU A 422 17.76 -8.39 -10.69
CA LEU A 422 16.33 -8.03 -10.68
C LEU A 422 15.45 -9.18 -11.17
N ARG A 423 15.89 -9.94 -12.18
CA ARG A 423 15.16 -11.14 -12.62
C ARG A 423 15.07 -12.19 -11.51
N ALA A 424 16.12 -12.36 -10.71
CA ALA A 424 16.10 -13.27 -9.57
C ALA A 424 15.11 -12.78 -8.49
N VAL A 425 15.11 -11.49 -8.18
CA VAL A 425 14.13 -10.83 -7.29
C VAL A 425 12.70 -11.06 -7.78
N GLY A 426 12.43 -10.87 -9.07
CA GLY A 426 11.10 -11.03 -9.66
C GLY A 426 10.49 -12.44 -9.50
N LYS A 427 11.28 -13.48 -9.23
CA LYS A 427 10.78 -14.86 -9.04
C LYS A 427 9.88 -15.02 -7.82
N VAL A 428 9.94 -14.10 -6.85
CA VAL A 428 9.12 -14.14 -5.63
C VAL A 428 7.97 -13.13 -5.64
N ARG A 429 7.75 -12.45 -6.76
CA ARG A 429 6.75 -11.38 -6.93
C ARG A 429 5.33 -11.79 -6.51
N ASP A 430 4.91 -13.01 -6.83
CA ASP A 430 3.56 -13.50 -6.51
C ASP A 430 3.40 -13.98 -5.04
N GLN A 431 4.49 -13.97 -4.26
CA GLN A 431 4.51 -14.41 -2.87
C GLN A 431 4.62 -13.17 -1.97
N TYR A 432 3.49 -12.52 -1.70
CA TYR A 432 3.44 -11.21 -1.04
C TYR A 432 4.30 -11.09 0.23
N ASP A 433 4.16 -12.03 1.18
CA ASP A 433 4.94 -12.04 2.43
C ASP A 433 6.45 -12.15 2.17
N LEU A 434 6.84 -12.91 1.15
CA LEU A 434 8.24 -13.13 0.80
C LEU A 434 8.83 -11.95 0.03
N ALA A 435 8.06 -11.36 -0.89
CA ALA A 435 8.44 -10.15 -1.61
C ALA A 435 8.75 -9.01 -0.62
N ARG A 436 7.88 -8.81 0.39
CA ARG A 436 8.12 -7.84 1.47
C ARG A 436 9.37 -8.17 2.28
N LEU A 437 9.59 -9.44 2.59
CA LEU A 437 10.77 -9.89 3.31
C LEU A 437 12.06 -9.58 2.52
N VAL A 438 12.06 -9.82 1.20
CA VAL A 438 13.20 -9.53 0.31
C VAL A 438 13.57 -8.05 0.32
N VAL A 439 12.59 -7.15 0.28
CA VAL A 439 12.82 -5.70 0.39
C VAL A 439 13.44 -5.35 1.75
N ARG A 440 12.91 -5.91 2.84
CA ARG A 440 13.40 -5.65 4.20
C ARG A 440 14.85 -6.09 4.41
N TYR A 441 15.26 -7.21 3.82
CA TYR A 441 16.66 -7.64 3.82
C TYR A 441 17.57 -6.69 3.03
N GLY A 442 17.12 -6.23 1.86
CA GLY A 442 17.87 -5.23 1.09
C GLY A 442 18.11 -3.97 1.92
N ILE A 443 17.09 -3.45 2.60
CA ILE A 443 17.22 -2.26 3.43
C ILE A 443 18.13 -2.50 4.64
N ALA A 444 18.02 -3.66 5.30
CA ALA A 444 18.88 -3.97 6.45
C ALA A 444 20.37 -3.97 6.08
N ILE A 445 20.70 -4.43 4.87
CA ILE A 445 22.07 -4.34 4.32
C ILE A 445 22.46 -2.90 4.03
N GLY A 446 21.57 -2.11 3.41
CA GLY A 446 21.84 -0.69 3.16
C GLY A 446 22.04 0.14 4.43
N PHE A 447 21.55 -0.32 5.58
CA PHE A 447 21.78 0.31 6.89
C PHE A 447 23.00 -0.23 7.64
N ALA A 448 23.79 -1.16 7.08
CA ALA A 448 24.87 -1.84 7.79
C ALA A 448 25.98 -0.91 8.29
N ASP A 449 26.13 0.27 7.68
CA ASP A 449 27.11 1.30 8.07
C ASP A 449 26.48 2.45 8.91
N GLY A 450 25.18 2.36 9.22
CA GLY A 450 24.42 3.38 9.95
C GLY A 450 23.99 4.59 9.12
N GLN A 451 24.20 4.56 7.80
CA GLN A 451 23.64 5.51 6.84
C GLN A 451 22.72 4.76 5.88
N PHE A 452 21.93 5.50 5.10
CA PHE A 452 21.12 4.91 4.05
C PHE A 452 21.03 5.90 2.91
N ALA A 453 22.01 5.78 2.02
CA ALA A 453 22.30 6.71 0.96
C ALA A 453 21.16 6.75 -0.07
N ARG A 454 21.10 7.85 -0.83
CA ARG A 454 20.07 8.02 -1.85
C ARG A 454 20.14 6.95 -2.95
N SER A 455 21.35 6.51 -3.31
CA SER A 455 21.57 5.41 -4.27
C SER A 455 20.98 4.08 -3.79
N GLU A 456 21.11 3.77 -2.50
CA GLU A 456 20.53 2.57 -1.89
C GLU A 456 19.00 2.64 -1.84
N GLN A 457 18.46 3.82 -1.49
CA GLN A 457 17.02 4.08 -1.56
C GLN A 457 16.47 3.94 -2.99
N ASP A 458 17.15 4.50 -3.98
CA ASP A 458 16.77 4.37 -5.40
C ASP A 458 16.80 2.89 -5.83
N THR A 459 17.79 2.12 -5.37
CA THR A 459 17.84 0.68 -5.62
C THR A 459 16.70 -0.08 -4.95
N ILE A 460 16.30 0.29 -3.73
CA ILE A 460 15.11 -0.27 -3.09
C ILE A 460 13.83 0.09 -3.85
N ARG A 461 13.71 1.30 -4.41
CA ARG A 461 12.58 1.64 -5.29
C ARG A 461 12.50 0.70 -6.49
N ASP A 462 13.63 0.44 -7.13
CA ASP A 462 13.69 -0.49 -8.27
C ASP A 462 13.32 -1.93 -7.90
N ILE A 463 13.79 -2.41 -6.75
CA ILE A 463 13.42 -3.73 -6.20
C ILE A 463 11.91 -3.78 -5.90
N CYS A 464 11.35 -2.74 -5.29
CA CYS A 464 9.91 -2.64 -5.03
C CYS A 464 9.11 -2.66 -6.34
N HIS A 465 9.52 -1.91 -7.36
CA HIS A 465 8.88 -1.93 -8.68
C HIS A 465 8.91 -3.32 -9.32
N GLU A 466 10.06 -4.00 -9.26
CA GLU A 466 10.22 -5.37 -9.74
C GLU A 466 9.33 -6.37 -9.00
N LEU A 467 9.04 -6.13 -7.71
CA LEU A 467 8.17 -6.95 -6.88
C LEU A 467 6.70 -6.52 -6.88
N ARG A 468 6.34 -5.46 -7.63
CA ARG A 468 4.99 -4.83 -7.60
C ARG A 468 4.57 -4.36 -6.21
N LEU A 469 5.54 -3.96 -5.38
CA LEU A 469 5.32 -3.37 -4.07
C LEU A 469 5.42 -1.84 -4.15
N ASN A 470 4.74 -1.14 -3.23
CA ASN A 470 4.86 0.31 -3.13
C ASN A 470 6.15 0.67 -2.36
N PRO A 471 7.12 1.42 -2.94
CA PRO A 471 8.32 1.83 -2.23
C PRO A 471 8.05 2.68 -0.97
N GLY A 472 6.94 3.43 -0.94
CA GLY A 472 6.54 4.26 0.21
C GLY A 472 6.20 3.45 1.47
N GLU A 473 5.95 2.15 1.35
CA GLU A 473 5.79 1.25 2.50
C GLU A 473 7.10 1.03 3.27
N PHE A 474 8.24 1.32 2.63
CA PHE A 474 9.58 0.99 3.14
C PHE A 474 10.51 2.21 3.24
N LEU A 475 10.31 3.20 2.37
CA LEU A 475 11.11 4.41 2.26
C LEU A 475 10.25 5.62 2.66
N SER A 476 10.22 5.92 3.96
CA SER A 476 9.47 7.05 4.55
C SER A 476 10.36 8.20 4.99
#